data_AF-A0A5K1BHC9-F1
#
_entry.id   AF-A0A5K1BHC9-F1
#
_cell.length_a   1.000
_cell.length_b   1.000
_cell.length_c   1.000
_cell.angle_alpha   90.00
_cell.angle_beta   90.00
_cell.angle_gamma   90.00
#
_symmetry.space_group_name_H-M   'P 1'
#
loop_
_entity.id
_entity.type
_entity.pdbx_description
1 polymer ?
#
loop_
_entity_poly.entity_id
_entity_poly.type
_entity_poly.pdbx_seq_one_letter_code
_entity_poly.pdbx_strand_id
1 'polypeptide(L)' 'VIRESNTQTGDRPFYDYLEGCLRHKAEMVIFEAARAITELSGVTSRELTPAITVLQLFLSSSKPVLRFAAVRTLNK' A
#
# COMPACT_ATOMS: atom_id res chain seq x y z
N VAL A 1 28.56 -10.30 -13.94
CA VAL A 1 28.35 -9.03 -13.22
C VAL A 1 27.10 -9.19 -12.37
N ILE A 2 27.29 -9.53 -11.11
CA ILE A 2 26.21 -9.68 -10.13
C ILE A 2 25.80 -8.24 -9.78
N ARG A 3 24.58 -7.85 -10.13
CA ARG A 3 24.02 -6.54 -9.74
C ARG A 3 23.68 -6.62 -8.26
N GLU A 4 24.59 -6.17 -7.42
CA GLU A 4 24.29 -5.85 -6.03
C GLU A 4 23.28 -4.71 -6.02
N SER A 5 22.05 -5.02 -5.59
CA SER A 5 21.02 -4.04 -5.27
C SER A 5 21.55 -3.17 -4.12
N ASN A 6 22.15 -2.04 -4.45
CA ASN A 6 22.56 -1.03 -3.48
C ASN A 6 21.32 -0.60 -2.68
N THR A 7 21.13 -1.17 -1.49
CA THR A 7 20.09 -0.82 -0.53
C THR A 7 20.45 0.52 0.11
N GLN A 8 20.41 1.58 -0.69
CA GLN A 8 20.04 2.87 -0.13
C GLN A 8 18.57 2.73 0.21
N THR A 9 18.31 2.51 1.50
CA THR A 9 17.11 3.01 2.18
C THR A 9 16.98 4.48 1.79
N GLY A 10 16.47 4.74 0.59
CA GLY A 10 16.11 6.08 0.18
C GLY A 10 15.14 6.54 1.24
N ASP A 11 15.50 7.60 1.96
CA ASP A 11 14.64 8.19 2.96
C ASP A 11 13.28 8.34 2.30
N ARG A 12 12.29 7.64 2.84
CA ARG A 12 10.90 7.73 2.40
C ARG A 12 10.22 8.52 3.51
N PRO A 13 10.42 9.85 3.53
CA PRO A 13 10.07 10.69 4.67
C PRO A 13 8.57 10.66 4.99
N PHE A 14 7.75 10.14 4.08
CA PHE A 14 6.31 10.03 4.23
C PHE A 14 5.82 8.59 4.42
N TYR A 15 6.69 7.57 4.43
CA TYR A 15 6.25 6.19 4.60
C TYR A 15 5.52 6.00 5.93
N ASP A 16 6.09 6.48 7.04
CA ASP A 16 5.47 6.36 8.37
C ASP A 16 4.10 7.05 8.44
N TYR A 17 3.95 8.18 7.75
CA TYR A 17 2.68 8.87 7.64
C TYR A 17 1.65 8.05 6.85
N LEU A 18 2.04 7.49 5.70
CA LEU A 18 1.17 6.63 4.89
C LEU A 18 0.80 5.34 5.64
N GLU A 19 1.75 4.72 6.35
CA GLU A 19 1.49 3.55 7.18
C GLU A 19 0.51 3.89 8.31
N GLY A 20 0.65 5.06 8.95
CA GLY A 20 -0.33 5.56 9.91
C GLY A 20 -1.73 5.74 9.33
N CYS A 21 -1.84 6.19 8.08
CA CYS A 21 -3.12 6.37 7.38
C CYS A 21 -3.88 5.06 7.13
N LEU A 22 -3.21 3.90 7.16
CA LEU A 22 -3.85 2.58 7.00
C LEU A 22 -4.81 2.22 8.14
N ARG A 23 -4.70 2.89 9.30
CA ARG A 23 -5.57 2.70 10.47
C ARG A 23 -6.60 3.83 10.64
N HIS A 24 -6.74 4.70 9.64
CA HIS A 24 -7.64 5.84 9.70
C HIS A 24 -9.12 5.39 9.70
N LYS A 25 -10.03 6.24 10.22
CA LYS A 25 -11.47 5.90 10.28
C LYS A 25 -12.18 6.01 8.92
N ALA A 26 -11.69 6.90 8.06
CA ALA A 26 -12.26 7.12 6.73
C ALA A 26 -11.67 6.15 5.71
N GLU A 27 -12.52 5.34 5.10
CA GLU A 27 -12.14 4.30 4.12
C GLU A 27 -11.36 4.87 2.92
N MET A 28 -11.69 6.08 2.48
CA MET A 28 -10.98 6.75 1.37
C MET A 28 -9.51 7.05 1.72
N VAL A 29 -9.24 7.45 2.96
CA VAL A 29 -7.86 7.74 3.43
C VAL A 29 -7.05 6.44 3.49
N ILE A 30 -7.68 5.38 4.01
CA ILE A 30 -7.08 4.04 4.05
C ILE A 30 -6.74 3.57 2.63
N PHE A 31 -7.68 3.73 1.68
CA PHE A 31 -7.50 3.32 0.28
C PHE A 31 -6.32 4.02 -0.38
N GLU A 32 -6.30 5.37 -0.36
CA GLU A 32 -5.25 6.14 -1.03
C GLU A 32 -3.89 5.93 -0.39
N ALA A 33 -3.83 5.73 0.94
CA ALA A 33 -2.58 5.37 1.61
C ALA A 33 -2.06 4.01 1.15
N ALA A 34 -2.92 2.99 1.10
CA ALA A 34 -2.54 1.67 0.62
C ALA A 34 -2.07 1.73 -0.84
N ARG A 35 -2.81 2.43 -1.70
CA ARG A 35 -2.45 2.62 -3.11
C ARG A 35 -1.11 3.35 -3.25
N ALA A 36 -0.89 4.45 -2.53
CA ALA A 36 0.37 5.19 -2.57
C ALA A 36 1.56 4.29 -2.18
N ILE A 37 1.43 3.49 -1.12
CA ILE A 37 2.46 2.52 -0.71
C ILE A 37 2.74 1.50 -1.83
N THR A 38 1.72 0.99 -2.52
CA THR A 38 1.92 0.06 -3.65
C THR A 38 2.60 0.69 -4.87
N GLU A 39 2.57 2.01 -4.99
CA GLU A 39 3.16 2.77 -6.10
C GLU A 39 4.56 3.33 -5.74
N LEU A 40 5.04 3.16 -4.50
CA LEU A 40 6.36 3.62 -4.08
C LEU A 40 7.48 2.85 -4.81
N SER A 41 8.39 3.59 -5.43
CA SER A 41 9.60 3.03 -6.04
C SER A 41 10.53 2.48 -4.97
N GLY A 42 10.98 1.24 -5.13
CA GLY A 42 11.90 0.60 -4.17
C GLY A 42 11.27 0.24 -2.83
N VAL A 43 9.93 0.17 -2.74
CA VAL A 43 9.24 -0.33 -1.55
C VAL A 43 9.65 -1.78 -1.26
N THR A 44 9.98 -2.08 -0.01
CA THR A 44 10.32 -3.44 0.38
C THR A 44 9.05 -4.26 0.58
N SER A 45 9.15 -5.59 0.49
CA SER A 45 8.03 -6.48 0.78
C SER A 45 7.46 -6.28 2.18
N ARG A 46 8.31 -5.92 3.15
CA ARG A 46 7.90 -5.65 4.54
C ARG A 46 6.98 -4.42 4.61
N GLU A 47 7.34 -3.36 3.92
CA GLU A 47 6.57 -2.11 3.88
C GLU A 47 5.31 -2.22 3.02
N LEU A 48 5.32 -3.11 2.02
CA LEU A 48 4.18 -3.37 1.18
C LEU A 48 3.08 -4.18 1.90
N THR A 49 3.49 -5.10 2.78
CA THR A 49 2.60 -6.02 3.50
C THR A 49 1.35 -5.36 4.11
N PRO A 50 1.46 -4.28 4.94
CA PRO A 50 0.28 -3.69 5.57
C PRO A 50 -0.72 -3.09 4.57
N ALA A 51 -0.24 -2.50 3.47
CA ALA A 51 -1.10 -2.00 2.39
C ALA A 51 -1.86 -3.14 1.69
N ILE A 52 -1.18 -4.26 1.42
CA ILE A 52 -1.80 -5.44 0.80
C ILE A 52 -2.87 -6.05 1.72
N THR A 53 -2.61 -6.16 3.02
CA THR A 53 -3.59 -6.68 4.00
C THR A 53 -4.87 -5.83 4.01
N VAL A 54 -4.74 -4.50 3.97
CA VAL A 54 -5.88 -3.58 3.91
C VAL A 54 -6.67 -3.74 2.60
N LEU A 55 -5.99 -3.81 1.45
CA LEU A 55 -6.65 -4.03 0.16
C LEU A 55 -7.39 -5.37 0.12
N GLN A 56 -6.81 -6.43 0.71
CA GLN A 56 -7.48 -7.72 0.86
C GLN A 56 -8.74 -7.63 1.73
N LEU A 57 -8.71 -6.87 2.83
CA LEU A 57 -9.91 -6.61 3.64
C LEU A 57 -11.00 -5.91 2.83
N PHE A 58 -10.63 -4.96 1.97
CA PHE A 58 -11.58 -4.26 1.10
C PHE A 58 -12.24 -5.18 0.07
N LEU A 59 -11.59 -6.27 -0.36
CA LEU A 59 -12.22 -7.30 -1.21
C LEU A 59 -13.40 -8.01 -0.52
N SER A 60 -13.38 -8.10 0.82
CA SER A 60 -14.45 -8.68 1.62
C SER A 60 -15.54 -7.68 2.03
N SER A 61 -15.43 -6.41 1.63
CA SER A 61 -16.41 -5.38 1.99
C SER A 61 -17.77 -5.62 1.32
N SER A 62 -18.85 -5.33 2.03
CA SER A 62 -20.20 -5.27 1.45
C SER A 62 -20.38 -4.10 0.48
N LYS A 63 -19.48 -3.10 0.48
CA LYS A 63 -19.53 -1.93 -0.39
C LYS A 63 -18.89 -2.25 -1.76
N PRO A 64 -19.64 -2.22 -2.87
CA PRO A 64 -19.11 -2.54 -4.20
C PRO A 64 -17.93 -1.66 -4.62
N VAL A 65 -17.96 -0.37 -4.24
CA VAL A 65 -16.91 0.60 -4.58
C VAL A 65 -15.55 0.20 -4.00
N LEU A 66 -15.51 -0.26 -2.74
CA LEU A 66 -14.26 -0.68 -2.10
C LEU A 66 -13.70 -1.95 -2.73
N ARG A 67 -14.56 -2.93 -3.04
CA ARG A 67 -14.15 -4.15 -3.74
C ARG A 67 -13.55 -3.84 -5.10
N PHE A 68 -14.22 -3.01 -5.90
CA PHE A 68 -13.75 -2.62 -7.23
C PHE A 68 -12.39 -1.92 -7.16
N ALA A 69 -12.24 -0.95 -6.26
CA ALA A 69 -11.00 -0.20 -6.07
C ALA A 69 -9.83 -1.12 -5.64
N ALA A 70 -10.10 -2.06 -4.72
CA ALA A 70 -9.11 -3.03 -4.25
C ALA A 70 -8.67 -4.00 -5.36
N VAL A 71 -9.61 -4.58 -6.12
CA VAL A 71 -9.30 -5.47 -7.25
C VAL A 71 -8.40 -4.77 -8.26
N ARG A 72 -8.73 -3.54 -8.64
CA ARG A 72 -7.95 -2.78 -9.64
C ARG A 72 -6.55 -2.42 -9.15
N THR A 73 -6.38 -2.19 -7.85
CA THR A 73 -5.08 -1.85 -7.26
C THR A 73 -4.18 -3.07 -7.14
N LEU A 74 -4.74 -4.23 -6.78
CA LEU A 74 -4.01 -5.49 -6.64
C LEU A 74 -3.69 -6.16 -7.98
N ASN A 75 -4.49 -5.91 -9.02
CA ASN A 75 -4.31 -6.48 -10.37
C ASN A 75 -3.46 -5.58 -11.28
N LYS A 76 -2.36 -5.05 -10.75
CA LYS A 76 -1.35 -4.35 -11.55
C LYS A 76 -0.23 -5.29 -11.95
#